data_AF-A0A650AK42-F1
#
_entry.id   AF-A0A650AK42-F1
#
_cell.length_a   1.000
_cell.length_b   1.000
_cell.length_c   1.000
_cell.angle_alpha   90.00
_cell.angle_beta   90.00
_cell.angle_gamma   90.00
#
_symmetry.space_group_name_H-M   'P 1'
#
loop_
_entity.id
_entity.type
_entity.pdbx_description
1 polymer ?
#
loop_
_entity_poly.entity_id
_entity_poly.type
_entity_poly.pdbx_seq_one_letter_code
_entity_poly.pdbx_strand_id
1 'polypeptide(L)' 'MAVPKKRTSISKKRIRKNVWKRKGFSAALKAFSLAKSLSTGKSKSFFVRKK' A
#
# COMPACT_ATOMS: atom_id res chain seq x y z
N MET A 1 -31.72 -9.61 9.84
CA MET A 1 -30.27 -9.42 9.59
C MET A 1 -29.47 -10.35 10.50
N ALA A 2 -28.36 -10.92 10.03
CA ALA A 2 -27.53 -11.78 10.87
C ALA A 2 -26.73 -10.94 11.89
N VAL A 3 -26.74 -11.36 13.16
CA VAL A 3 -26.04 -10.67 14.26
C VAL A 3 -24.92 -11.59 14.77
N PRO A 4 -23.70 -11.07 15.04
CA PRO A 4 -22.62 -11.89 15.57
C PRO A 4 -22.95 -12.39 16.98
N LYS A 5 -22.94 -13.71 17.18
CA LYS A 5 -23.22 -14.33 18.49
C LYS A 5 -22.15 -14.01 19.55
N LYS A 6 -20.90 -13.79 19.13
CA LYS A 6 -19.75 -13.47 19.98
C LYS A 6 -18.86 -12.42 19.32
N ARG A 7 -18.19 -11.61 20.13
CA ARG A 7 -17.19 -10.65 19.63
C ARG A 7 -15.99 -11.38 19.03
N THR A 8 -15.36 -10.75 18.04
CA THR A 8 -14.11 -11.26 17.49
C THR A 8 -12.99 -11.16 18.52
N SER A 9 -12.13 -12.18 18.59
CA SER A 9 -10.95 -12.13 19.45
C SER A 9 -10.00 -11.01 19.02
N ILE A 10 -9.21 -10.51 19.96
CA ILE A 10 -8.27 -9.41 19.71
C ILE A 10 -7.28 -9.78 18.60
N SER A 11 -6.77 -11.02 18.60
CA SER A 11 -5.87 -11.54 17.56
C SER A 11 -6.53 -11.51 16.17
N LYS A 12 -7.75 -12.07 16.03
CA LYS A 12 -8.48 -12.07 14.74
C LYS A 12 -8.77 -10.66 14.23
N LYS A 13 -9.07 -9.71 15.12
CA LYS A 13 -9.23 -8.29 14.77
C LYS A 13 -7.92 -7.68 14.24
N ARG A 14 -6.78 -7.94 14.89
CA ARG A 14 -5.46 -7.44 14.48
C ARG A 14 -5.04 -8.00 13.13
N ILE A 15 -5.22 -9.29 12.88
CA ILE A 15 -4.90 -9.95 11.60
C ILE A 15 -5.64 -9.26 10.44
N ARG A 16 -6.95 -9.03 10.57
CA ARG A 16 -7.73 -8.32 9.54
C ARG A 16 -7.21 -6.91 9.26
N LYS A 17 -6.85 -6.16 10.33
CA LYS A 17 -6.25 -4.82 10.16
C LYS A 17 -4.88 -4.88 9.48
N ASN A 18 -4.06 -5.89 9.79
CA ASN A 18 -2.74 -6.05 9.18
C ASN A 18 -2.82 -6.36 7.69
N VAL A 19 -3.81 -7.14 7.24
CA VAL A 19 -4.07 -7.36 5.81
C VAL A 19 -4.33 -6.05 5.08
N TRP A 20 -5.12 -5.15 5.66
CA TRP A 20 -5.36 -3.83 5.08
C TRP A 20 -4.09 -2.97 5.07
N LYS A 21 -3.33 -2.92 6.18
CA LYS A 21 -2.06 -2.17 6.27
C LYS A 21 -0.99 -2.67 5.29
N ARG A 22 -0.93 -3.99 5.04
CA ARG A 22 0.05 -4.60 4.12
C ARG A 22 -0.05 -4.08 2.68
N LYS A 23 -1.24 -3.66 2.25
CA LYS A 23 -1.44 -3.05 0.92
C LYS A 23 -0.62 -1.76 0.76
N GLY A 24 -0.53 -0.95 1.82
CA GLY A 24 0.27 0.29 1.82
C GLY A 24 1.76 0.02 1.61
N PHE A 25 2.29 -1.05 2.20
CA PHE A 25 3.69 -1.44 2.03
C PHE A 25 4.02 -1.77 0.55
N SER A 26 3.14 -2.52 -0.13
CA SER A 26 3.33 -2.82 -1.56
C SER A 26 3.29 -1.56 -2.43
N ALA A 27 2.39 -0.63 -2.13
CA ALA A 27 2.33 0.66 -2.83
C ALA A 27 3.60 1.49 -2.60
N ALA A 28 4.11 1.53 -1.37
CA ALA A 28 5.34 2.25 -1.03
C ALA A 28 6.56 1.71 -1.77
N LEU A 29 6.71 0.39 -1.89
CA LEU A 29 7.81 -0.22 -2.65
C LEU A 29 7.78 0.18 -4.13
N LYS A 30 6.60 0.15 -4.76
CA LYS A 30 6.43 0.57 -6.16
C LYS A 30 6.72 2.06 -6.33
N ALA A 31 6.21 2.90 -5.42
CA ALA A 31 6.44 4.34 -5.44
C ALA A 31 7.94 4.68 -5.28
N PHE A 32 8.65 3.99 -4.40
CA PHE A 32 10.08 4.19 -4.20
C PHE A 32 10.91 3.81 -5.44
N SER A 33 10.63 2.64 -6.02
CA SER A 33 11.27 2.21 -7.28
C SER A 33 11.03 3.22 -8.40
N LEU A 34 9.79 3.71 -8.53
CA LEU A 34 9.43 4.72 -9.51
C LEU A 34 10.18 6.04 -9.28
N ALA A 35 10.21 6.54 -8.05
CA ALA A 35 10.91 7.77 -7.70
C ALA A 35 12.40 7.70 -8.04
N LYS A 36 13.06 6.56 -7.77
CA LYS A 36 14.46 6.33 -8.15
C LYS A 36 14.64 6.38 -9.67
N SER A 37 13.78 5.70 -10.43
CA SER A 37 13.84 5.75 -11.90
C SER A 37 13.71 7.18 -12.43
N LEU A 38 12.70 7.92 -11.96
CA LEU A 38 12.45 9.32 -12.35
C LEU A 38 13.62 10.25 -11.99
N SER A 39 14.24 10.06 -10.82
CA SER A 39 15.33 10.92 -10.34
C SER A 39 16.57 10.90 -11.26
N THR A 40 16.79 9.82 -11.99
CA THR A 40 17.93 9.71 -12.92
C THR A 40 17.74 10.47 -14.23
N GLY A 41 16.51 10.84 -14.59
CA GLY A 41 16.19 11.52 -15.85
C GLY A 41 16.45 10.72 -17.14
N LYS A 42 16.85 9.44 -17.04
CA LYS A 42 17.18 8.58 -18.19
C LYS A 42 15.95 7.93 -18.83
N SER A 43 14.88 7.75 -18.06
CA SER A 43 13.65 7.11 -18.50
C SER A 43 12.86 8.03 -19.44
N LYS A 44 12.78 7.69 -20.73
CA LYS A 44 12.05 8.47 -21.75
C LYS A 44 10.55 8.17 -21.79
N SER A 45 10.09 7.11 -21.13
CA SER A 45 8.69 6.67 -21.13
C SER A 45 7.80 7.42 -20.12
N PHE A 46 8.40 8.04 -19.09
CA PHE A 46 7.66 8.74 -18.06
C PHE A 46 7.78 10.25 -18.25
N PHE A 47 6.64 10.93 -18.40
CA PHE A 47 6.58 12.39 -18.43
C PHE A 47 6.22 12.93 -17.03
N VAL A 48 7.05 13.82 -16.51
CA VAL A 48 6.79 14.56 -15.27
C VAL A 48 6.94 16.05 -15.56
N ARG A 49 5.91 16.84 -15.22
CA ARG A 49 5.97 18.29 -15.37
C ARG A 49 7.04 18.86 -14.44
N LYS A 50 8.12 19.41 -14.99
CA LYS A 50 9.08 20.20 -14.22
C LYS A 50 8.45 21.56 -13.92
N LYS A 51 8.61 22.05 -12.69
CA LYS A 51 8.30 23.44 -12.32
C LYS A 51 9.42 24.35 -12.80
#